data_AF-A0A6D2JME2-F1
#
_entry.id   AF-A0A6D2JME2-F1
#
_cell.length_a   1.000
_cell.length_b   1.000
_cell.length_c   1.000
_cell.angle_alpha   90.00
_cell.angle_beta   90.00
_cell.angle_gamma   90.00
#
_symmetry.space_group_name_H-M   'P 1'
#
loop_
_entity.id
_entity.type
_entity.pdbx_description
1 polymer ?
#
loop_
_entity_poly.entity_id
_entity_poly.type
_entity_poly.pdbx_seq_one_letter_code
_entity_poly.pdbx_strand_id
1 'polypeptide(L)'
;MEDLLSYRVRVKEPLSTRILGYRLLGMPPPSSGGAAMMLVLRILSLYGIPSGVSGPLGAHRLAEALKHAFAVRMNLGDPDFVDVTKVVSDMLSPKFAKGLKKKINDEKTFDPKHYGGKWNQIEDHGTSHMSIIDSERNAVSMTSTINGYFGALFYLHAPELF
;
A
#
# COMPACT_ATOMS: atom_id res chain seq x y z
N MET A 1 4.85 8.86 -30.80
CA MET A 1 6.08 9.47 -30.25
C MET A 1 5.76 10.65 -29.33
N GLU A 2 4.67 11.37 -29.58
CA GLU A 2 4.20 12.50 -28.75
C GLU A 2 3.97 12.14 -27.27
N ASP A 3 3.43 10.95 -26.96
CA ASP A 3 3.23 10.50 -25.58
C ASP A 3 4.54 10.41 -24.79
N LEU A 4 5.60 9.86 -25.39
CA LEU A 4 6.90 9.74 -24.73
C LEU A 4 7.58 11.10 -24.57
N LEU A 5 7.44 11.98 -25.56
CA LEU A 5 8.04 13.33 -25.53
C LEU A 5 7.35 14.25 -24.51
N SER A 6 6.05 14.04 -24.27
CA SER A 6 5.26 14.83 -23.32
C SER A 6 5.34 14.31 -21.88
N TYR A 7 5.77 13.06 -21.65
CA TYR A 7 5.89 12.49 -20.31
C TYR A 7 6.81 13.31 -19.40
N ARG A 8 6.38 13.53 -18.16
CA ARG A 8 7.16 14.18 -17.10
C ARG A 8 6.99 13.44 -15.78
N VAL A 9 8.09 13.24 -15.07
CA VAL A 9 8.08 12.69 -13.70
C VAL A 9 7.53 13.74 -12.76
N ARG A 10 6.66 13.31 -11.83
CA ARG A 10 6.09 14.18 -10.80
C ARG A 10 6.65 13.81 -9.43
N VAL A 11 7.28 14.78 -8.77
CA VAL A 11 7.71 14.65 -7.38
C VAL A 11 6.53 14.99 -6.48
N LYS A 12 6.23 14.11 -5.51
CA LYS A 12 5.12 14.27 -4.58
C LYS A 12 5.61 14.12 -3.15
N GLU A 13 5.03 14.90 -2.24
CA GLU A 13 5.25 14.75 -0.81
C GLU A 13 4.76 13.37 -0.33
N PRO A 14 5.53 12.67 0.52
CA PRO A 14 5.12 11.38 1.04
C PRO A 14 3.93 11.52 1.99
N LEU A 15 3.09 10.48 2.04
CA LEU A 15 2.21 10.30 3.19
C LEU A 15 3.08 10.17 4.43
N SER A 16 2.71 10.87 5.50
CA SER A 16 3.49 10.93 6.73
C SER A 16 2.57 10.81 7.94
N THR A 17 2.89 9.87 8.83
CA THR A 17 2.07 9.65 10.02
C THR A 17 2.85 9.04 11.17
N ARG A 18 2.42 9.30 12.42
CA ARG A 18 3.01 8.67 13.60
C ARG A 18 2.17 7.49 14.08
N ILE A 19 2.80 6.32 14.16
CA ILE A 19 2.21 5.06 14.65
C ILE A 19 3.29 4.34 15.46
N LEU A 20 2.93 3.82 16.64
CA LEU A 20 3.84 3.07 17.52
C LEU A 20 5.13 3.83 17.90
N GLY A 21 5.07 5.16 17.99
CA GLY A 21 6.22 6.01 18.33
C GLY A 21 7.12 6.40 17.14
N TYR A 22 6.95 5.75 15.97
CA TYR A 22 7.75 6.03 14.78
C TYR A 22 7.00 6.96 13.80
N ARG A 23 7.75 7.76 13.04
CA ARG A 23 7.23 8.48 11.87
C ARG A 23 7.36 7.56 10.66
N LEU A 24 6.23 7.11 10.12
CA LEU A 24 6.19 6.34 8.89
C LEU A 24 5.99 7.26 7.71
N LEU A 25 6.78 7.00 6.67
CA LEU A 25 6.66 7.63 5.36
C LEU A 25 6.19 6.57 4.36
N GLY A 26 5.29 6.95 3.46
CA GLY A 26 4.79 6.06 2.43
C GLY A 26 4.46 6.82 1.15
N MET A 27 4.49 6.12 0.02
CA MET A 27 4.12 6.72 -1.26
C MET A 27 2.63 7.15 -1.26
N PRO A 28 2.31 8.36 -1.74
CA PRO A 28 0.93 8.79 -1.93
C PRO A 28 0.32 8.17 -3.20
N PRO A 29 -1.00 8.32 -3.41
CA PRO A 29 -1.64 8.02 -4.68
C PRO A 29 -0.91 8.65 -5.88
N PRO A 30 -0.76 7.92 -7.00
CA PRO A 30 -1.50 6.72 -7.40
C PRO A 30 -1.06 5.41 -6.72
N SER A 31 0.02 5.40 -5.94
CA SER A 31 0.35 4.24 -5.12
C SER A 31 -0.64 4.10 -3.95
N SER A 32 -1.12 2.89 -3.74
CA SER A 32 -2.01 2.56 -2.63
C SER A 32 -1.30 1.95 -1.41
N GLY A 33 -0.03 1.55 -1.57
CA GLY A 33 0.71 0.80 -0.55
C GLY A 33 0.91 1.59 0.74
N GLY A 34 1.27 2.86 0.65
CA GLY A 34 1.52 3.72 1.82
C GLY A 34 0.29 3.84 2.72
N ALA A 35 -0.85 4.26 2.16
CA ALA A 35 -2.09 4.42 2.90
C ALA A 35 -2.61 3.08 3.48
N ALA A 36 -2.54 1.99 2.70
CA ALA A 36 -2.95 0.66 3.16
C ALA A 36 -2.11 0.16 4.34
N MET A 37 -0.78 0.26 4.24
CA MET A 37 0.11 -0.16 5.31
C MET A 37 -0.11 0.66 6.60
N MET A 38 -0.26 1.98 6.47
CA MET A 38 -0.56 2.85 7.60
C MET A 38 -1.87 2.45 8.29
N LEU A 39 -2.93 2.13 7.54
CA LEU A 39 -4.20 1.68 8.11
C LEU A 39 -4.06 0.35 8.86
N VAL A 40 -3.37 -0.63 8.27
CA VAL A 40 -3.11 -1.94 8.91
C VAL A 40 -2.38 -1.73 10.24
N LEU A 41 -1.28 -0.98 10.23
CA LEU A 41 -0.49 -0.71 11.43
C LEU A 41 -1.29 0.04 12.50
N ARG A 42 -2.18 0.96 12.11
CA ARG A 42 -3.09 1.62 13.04
C ARG A 42 -4.06 0.66 13.69
N ILE A 43 -4.68 -0.24 12.93
CA ILE A 43 -5.60 -1.25 13.48
C ILE A 43 -4.85 -2.12 14.49
N LEU A 44 -3.68 -2.65 14.10
CA LEU A 44 -2.88 -3.54 14.94
C LEU A 44 -2.36 -2.86 16.20
N SER A 45 -2.02 -1.57 16.14
CA SER A 45 -1.57 -0.79 17.31
C SER A 45 -2.62 -0.72 18.44
N LEU A 46 -3.89 -1.01 18.16
CA LEU A 46 -4.98 -0.99 19.15
C LEU A 46 -5.11 -2.27 19.97
N TYR A 47 -4.38 -3.34 19.63
CA TYR A 47 -4.42 -4.61 20.36
C TYR A 47 -3.35 -4.71 21.45
N GLY A 48 -2.46 -3.72 21.56
CA GLY A 48 -1.28 -3.77 22.41
C GLY A 48 -0.17 -4.60 21.75
N ILE A 49 1.06 -4.10 21.79
CA ILE A 49 2.23 -4.75 21.16
C ILE A 49 3.25 -5.12 22.25
N PRO A 50 3.87 -6.32 22.20
CA PRO A 50 3.73 -7.34 21.15
C PRO A 50 2.60 -8.34 21.38
N SER A 51 2.06 -8.44 22.60
CA SER A 51 1.16 -9.52 23.01
C SER A 51 -0.11 -9.62 22.16
N GLY A 52 -0.69 -8.50 21.74
CA GLY A 52 -1.90 -8.47 20.94
C GLY A 52 -1.72 -8.84 19.47
N VAL A 53 -0.47 -8.99 19.00
CA VAL A 53 -0.12 -9.26 17.61
C VAL A 53 0.82 -10.46 17.45
N SER A 54 1.02 -11.24 18.52
CA SER A 54 1.88 -12.42 18.54
C SER A 54 1.07 -13.72 18.46
N GLY A 55 1.71 -14.79 17.98
CA GLY A 55 1.11 -16.13 17.92
C GLY A 55 -0.06 -16.25 16.94
N PRO A 56 -0.84 -17.35 17.03
CA PRO A 56 -1.95 -17.61 16.11
C PRO A 56 -3.00 -16.49 16.08
N LEU A 57 -3.35 -15.95 17.25
CA LEU A 57 -4.31 -14.85 17.35
C LEU A 57 -3.76 -13.55 16.72
N GLY A 58 -2.45 -13.31 16.83
CA GLY A 58 -1.79 -12.20 16.17
C GLY A 58 -1.85 -12.31 14.63
N ALA A 59 -1.57 -13.50 14.10
CA ALA A 59 -1.69 -13.78 12.67
C ALA A 59 -3.13 -13.60 12.17
N HIS A 60 -4.13 -14.06 12.94
CA HIS A 60 -5.55 -13.82 12.67
C HIS A 60 -5.86 -12.33 12.58
N ARG A 61 -5.49 -11.54 13.60
CA ARG A 61 -5.72 -10.08 13.63
C ARG A 61 -5.02 -9.35 12.49
N LEU A 62 -3.82 -9.79 12.09
CA LEU A 62 -3.13 -9.29 10.90
C LEU A 62 -3.92 -9.58 9.63
N ALA A 63 -4.39 -10.80 9.44
CA ALA A 63 -5.20 -11.18 8.28
C ALA A 63 -6.52 -10.38 8.22
N GLU A 64 -7.20 -10.21 9.34
CA GLU A 64 -8.42 -9.40 9.45
C GLU A 64 -8.17 -7.91 9.16
N ALA A 65 -7.08 -7.35 9.69
CA ALA A 65 -6.67 -5.97 9.40
C ALA A 65 -6.35 -5.78 7.91
N LEU A 66 -5.64 -6.73 7.28
CA LEU A 66 -5.35 -6.73 5.85
C LEU A 66 -6.64 -6.77 5.03
N LYS A 67 -7.59 -7.66 5.33
CA LYS A 67 -8.87 -7.74 4.60
C LYS A 67 -9.63 -6.42 4.62
N HIS A 68 -9.75 -5.78 5.78
CA HIS A 68 -10.37 -4.45 5.87
C HIS A 68 -9.58 -3.39 5.10
N ALA A 69 -8.26 -3.34 5.24
CA ALA A 69 -7.43 -2.35 4.55
C ALA A 69 -7.48 -2.51 3.02
N PHE A 70 -7.48 -3.75 2.52
CA PHE A 70 -7.59 -4.05 1.09
C PHE A 70 -8.96 -3.66 0.53
N ALA A 71 -10.05 -3.87 1.27
CA ALA A 71 -11.37 -3.41 0.86
C ALA A 71 -11.45 -1.88 0.77
N VAL A 72 -10.85 -1.15 1.72
CA VAL A 72 -10.79 0.32 1.68
C VAL A 72 -9.91 0.81 0.52
N ARG A 73 -8.76 0.15 0.30
CA ARG A 73 -7.80 0.43 -0.78
C ARG A 73 -8.45 0.40 -2.17
N MET A 74 -9.49 -0.40 -2.39
CA MET A 74 -10.20 -0.45 -3.68
C MET A 74 -10.90 0.87 -4.05
N ASN A 75 -10.94 1.86 -3.16
CA ASN A 75 -11.46 3.20 -3.44
C ASN A 75 -10.34 4.23 -3.72
N LEU A 76 -9.09 3.78 -3.87
CA LEU A 76 -7.97 4.62 -4.32
C LEU A 76 -7.83 4.53 -5.85
N GLY A 77 -7.25 5.57 -6.43
CA GLY A 77 -6.94 5.70 -7.85
C GLY A 77 -5.93 6.83 -8.07
N ASP A 78 -5.75 7.24 -9.33
CA ASP A 78 -4.89 8.37 -9.65
C ASP A 78 -5.58 9.70 -9.27
N PRO A 79 -4.99 10.50 -8.36
CA PRO A 79 -5.58 11.76 -7.91
C PRO A 79 -5.76 12.81 -9.01
N ASP A 80 -5.10 12.67 -10.16
CA ASP A 80 -5.30 13.56 -11.30
C ASP A 80 -6.63 13.29 -12.03
N PHE A 81 -7.24 12.13 -11.80
CA PHE A 81 -8.44 11.67 -12.51
C PHE A 81 -9.63 11.40 -11.57
N VAL A 82 -9.38 11.07 -10.30
CA VAL A 82 -10.42 10.77 -9.31
C VAL A 82 -10.11 11.38 -7.94
N ASP A 83 -11.12 11.87 -7.24
CA ASP A 83 -10.93 12.40 -5.87
C ASP A 83 -10.75 11.26 -4.86
N VAL A 84 -9.52 11.14 -4.36
CA VAL A 84 -9.12 10.15 -3.34
C VAL A 84 -8.93 10.77 -1.95
N THR A 85 -9.15 12.06 -1.79
CA THR A 85 -8.78 12.84 -0.59
C THR A 85 -9.44 12.27 0.66
N LYS A 86 -10.75 11.98 0.59
CA LYS A 86 -11.49 11.40 1.71
C LYS A 86 -10.99 9.99 2.06
N VAL A 87 -10.72 9.15 1.06
CA VAL A 87 -10.28 7.77 1.29
C VAL A 87 -8.90 7.75 1.95
N VAL A 88 -7.97 8.58 1.47
CA VAL A 88 -6.66 8.76 2.09
C VAL A 88 -6.82 9.25 3.54
N SER A 89 -7.64 10.28 3.76
CA SER A 89 -7.90 10.81 5.12
C SER A 89 -8.45 9.73 6.07
N ASP A 90 -9.42 8.93 5.60
CA ASP A 90 -9.99 7.82 6.37
C ASP A 90 -8.90 6.77 6.69
N MET A 91 -8.05 6.39 5.73
CA MET A 91 -6.98 5.41 5.94
C MET A 91 -5.90 5.88 6.94
N LEU A 92 -5.63 7.18 7.00
CA LEU A 92 -4.69 7.76 7.98
C LEU A 92 -5.34 8.04 9.35
N SER A 93 -6.66 7.94 9.47
CA SER A 93 -7.42 8.34 10.66
C SER A 93 -7.37 7.30 11.79
N PRO A 94 -6.96 7.69 13.03
CA PRO A 94 -7.08 6.82 14.20
C PRO A 94 -8.53 6.43 14.50
N LYS A 95 -9.49 7.33 14.26
CA LYS A 95 -10.92 7.07 14.51
C LYS A 95 -11.44 5.99 13.57
N PHE A 96 -11.05 6.05 12.30
CA PHE A 96 -11.43 5.06 11.30
C PHE A 96 -10.85 3.68 11.62
N ALA A 97 -9.56 3.60 11.97
CA ALA A 97 -8.92 2.36 12.40
C ALA A 97 -9.61 1.74 13.64
N LYS A 98 -10.00 2.55 14.63
CA LYS A 98 -10.78 2.09 15.78
C LYS A 98 -12.14 1.51 15.37
N GLY A 99 -12.80 2.11 14.38
CA GLY A 99 -14.04 1.60 13.81
C GLY A 99 -13.86 0.23 13.17
N LEU A 100 -12.78 0.04 12.41
CA LEU A 100 -12.46 -1.26 11.79
C LEU A 100 -12.07 -2.32 12.83
N LYS A 101 -11.26 -1.97 13.84
CA LYS A 101 -10.92 -2.89 14.94
C LYS A 101 -12.15 -3.47 15.64
N LYS A 102 -13.24 -2.70 15.77
CA LYS A 102 -14.50 -3.18 16.37
C LYS A 102 -15.22 -4.22 15.51
N LYS A 103 -14.92 -4.30 14.21
CA LYS A 103 -15.51 -5.27 13.30
C LYS A 103 -14.74 -6.59 13.26
N ILE A 104 -13.49 -6.59 13.74
CA ILE A 104 -12.66 -7.79 13.84
C ILE A 104 -13.17 -8.65 14.99
N ASN A 105 -13.49 -9.91 14.69
CA ASN A 105 -13.84 -10.93 15.67
C ASN A 105 -12.64 -11.88 15.86
N ASP A 106 -12.17 -12.07 17.09
CA ASP A 106 -10.97 -12.87 17.38
C ASP A 106 -11.18 -14.39 17.20
N GLU A 107 -12.41 -14.86 17.04
CA GLU A 107 -12.76 -16.28 16.96
C GLU A 107 -13.11 -16.74 15.54
N LYS A 108 -13.37 -15.81 14.61
CA LYS A 108 -13.81 -16.16 13.25
C LYS A 108 -13.51 -15.10 12.21
N THR A 109 -13.50 -15.54 10.95
CA THR A 109 -13.52 -14.70 9.74
C THR A 109 -14.93 -14.65 9.15
N PHE A 110 -15.18 -13.62 8.34
CA PHE A 110 -16.39 -13.47 7.53
C PHE A 110 -16.10 -13.62 6.02
N ASP A 111 -17.16 -13.70 5.22
CA ASP A 111 -17.10 -13.64 3.75
C ASP A 111 -16.61 -12.28 3.22
N PRO A 112 -16.05 -12.22 1.99
CA PRO A 112 -15.54 -10.98 1.40
C PRO A 112 -16.50 -9.78 1.42
N LYS A 113 -17.81 -10.04 1.28
CA LYS A 113 -18.87 -9.00 1.33
C LYS A 113 -18.89 -8.23 2.65
N HIS A 114 -18.52 -8.87 3.76
CA HIS A 114 -18.45 -8.24 5.09
C HIS A 114 -17.46 -7.08 5.13
N TYR A 115 -16.31 -7.23 4.47
CA TYR A 115 -15.24 -6.23 4.48
C TYR A 115 -15.50 -5.10 3.48
N GLY A 116 -16.38 -5.33 2.50
CA GLY A 116 -16.66 -4.38 1.41
C GLY A 116 -15.79 -4.58 0.17
N GLY A 117 -15.28 -5.79 -0.05
CA GLY A 117 -14.54 -6.13 -1.27
C GLY A 117 -15.43 -5.98 -2.51
N LYS A 118 -14.94 -5.24 -3.52
CA LYS A 118 -15.67 -4.92 -4.76
C LYS A 118 -15.17 -5.71 -5.96
N TRP A 119 -13.86 -5.95 -6.02
CA TRP A 119 -13.19 -6.53 -7.19
C TRP A 119 -12.22 -7.64 -6.76
N ASN A 120 -11.96 -8.58 -7.66
CA ASN A 120 -10.94 -9.61 -7.44
C ASN A 120 -9.54 -8.97 -7.59
N GLN A 121 -8.56 -9.53 -6.87
CA GLN A 121 -7.17 -9.19 -7.15
C GLN A 121 -6.77 -9.77 -8.51
N ILE A 122 -5.95 -9.02 -9.24
CA ILE A 122 -5.32 -9.49 -10.47
C ILE A 122 -3.99 -10.14 -10.05
N GLU A 123 -3.58 -11.19 -10.74
CA GLU A 123 -2.26 -11.78 -10.55
C GLU A 123 -1.18 -10.82 -11.08
N ASP A 124 -0.21 -10.48 -10.23
CA ASP A 124 0.95 -9.64 -10.51
C ASP A 124 2.19 -10.37 -9.97
N HIS A 125 3.27 -10.35 -10.74
CA HIS A 125 4.45 -11.20 -10.49
C HIS A 125 5.81 -10.51 -10.69
N GLY A 126 5.88 -9.26 -11.14
CA GLY A 126 7.14 -8.61 -11.52
C GLY A 126 7.39 -7.28 -10.81
N THR A 127 8.00 -7.30 -9.62
CA THR A 127 8.43 -6.08 -8.91
C THR A 127 9.78 -6.28 -8.23
N SER A 128 10.65 -5.27 -8.28
CA SER A 128 11.92 -5.23 -7.55
C SER A 128 11.95 -4.07 -6.55
N HIS A 129 12.54 -4.31 -5.38
CA HIS A 129 12.74 -3.30 -4.35
C HIS A 129 14.21 -3.24 -3.94
N MET A 130 14.73 -2.03 -3.74
CA MET A 130 16.10 -1.78 -3.29
C MET A 130 16.09 -0.74 -2.17
N SER A 131 16.96 -0.96 -1.18
CA SER A 131 17.22 -0.01 -0.09
C SER A 131 18.72 0.30 -0.05
N ILE A 132 19.07 1.58 -0.04
CA ILE A 132 20.45 2.07 -0.03
C ILE A 132 20.60 3.06 1.12
N ILE A 133 21.70 2.94 1.87
CA ILE A 133 22.16 3.95 2.83
C ILE A 133 23.64 4.19 2.51
N ASP A 134 24.04 5.44 2.31
CA ASP A 134 25.43 5.80 2.04
C ASP A 134 26.17 6.28 3.30
N SER A 135 27.46 6.59 3.14
CA SER A 135 28.34 7.07 4.21
C SER A 135 27.93 8.43 4.78
N GLU A 136 27.20 9.24 4.00
CA GLU A 136 26.68 10.55 4.40
C GLU A 136 25.31 10.45 5.07
N ARG A 137 24.78 9.22 5.23
CA ARG A 137 23.45 8.90 5.78
C ARG A 137 22.29 9.36 4.89
N ASN A 138 22.52 9.54 3.60
CA ASN A 138 21.41 9.60 2.65
C ASN A 138 20.78 8.21 2.57
N ALA A 139 19.45 8.16 2.48
CA ALA A 139 18.69 6.93 2.41
C ALA A 139 17.75 6.93 1.20
N VAL A 140 17.80 5.85 0.41
CA VAL A 140 16.93 5.66 -0.75
C VAL A 140 16.16 4.36 -0.57
N SER A 141 14.84 4.43 -0.73
CA SER A 141 13.96 3.27 -0.80
C SER A 141 13.24 3.32 -2.14
N MET A 142 13.57 2.39 -3.03
CA MET A 142 13.15 2.41 -4.44
C MET A 142 12.41 1.13 -4.78
N THR A 143 11.24 1.27 -5.38
CA THR A 143 10.47 0.16 -5.95
C THR A 143 10.24 0.44 -7.44
N SER A 144 10.56 -0.55 -8.28
CA SER A 144 10.38 -0.46 -9.73
C SER A 144 9.73 -1.75 -10.26
N THR A 145 8.92 -1.61 -11.30
CA THR A 145 8.12 -2.70 -11.87
C THR A 145 7.86 -2.48 -13.35
N ILE A 146 7.76 -3.57 -14.09
CA ILE A 146 7.20 -3.66 -15.46
C ILE A 146 5.92 -4.52 -15.47
N ASN A 147 5.27 -4.65 -14.30
CA ASN A 147 4.11 -5.47 -14.00
C ASN A 147 4.39 -6.99 -14.07
N GLY A 148 4.47 -7.58 -15.26
CA GLY A 148 4.75 -9.01 -15.42
C GLY A 148 6.24 -9.36 -15.42
N TYR A 149 6.58 -10.64 -15.29
CA TYR A 149 7.92 -11.11 -15.67
C TYR A 149 8.16 -10.80 -17.15
N PHE A 150 9.26 -10.11 -17.46
CA PHE A 150 9.57 -9.60 -18.80
C PHE A 150 8.50 -8.64 -19.38
N GLY A 151 7.65 -8.06 -18.53
CA GLY A 151 6.68 -7.04 -18.87
C GLY A 151 5.64 -7.51 -19.88
N ALA A 152 5.47 -6.75 -20.97
CA ALA A 152 4.51 -7.06 -22.03
C ALA A 152 5.02 -8.12 -23.03
N LEU A 153 6.16 -8.76 -22.77
CA LEU A 153 6.81 -9.73 -23.65
C LEU A 153 7.21 -9.18 -25.04
N PHE A 154 7.31 -7.85 -25.15
CA PHE A 154 7.84 -7.18 -26.33
C PHE A 154 9.33 -6.89 -26.15
N TYR A 155 10.10 -7.27 -27.16
CA TYR A 155 11.50 -6.90 -27.29
C TYR A 155 11.63 -5.83 -28.39
N LEU A 156 12.14 -4.66 -28.03
CA LEU A 156 12.46 -3.64 -29.02
C LEU A 156 13.81 -4.01 -29.66
N HIS A 157 13.77 -4.49 -30.90
CA HIS A 157 14.98 -4.69 -31.68
C HIS A 157 15.49 -3.33 -32.14
N ALA A 158 16.51 -2.81 -31.46
CA ALA A 158 17.29 -1.70 -31.99
C ALA A 158 18.26 -2.27 -33.04
N PRO A 159 18.15 -1.91 -34.32
CA PRO A 159 19.20 -2.23 -35.28
C PRO A 159 20.51 -1.61 -34.77
N GLU A 160 21.61 -2.36 -34.89
CA GLU A 160 22.92 -1.96 -34.39
C GLU A 160 23.23 -0.52 -34.82
N LEU A 161 23.33 0.38 -33.83
CA LEU A 161 23.93 1.69 -34.03
C LEU A 161 25.45 1.52 -34.04
N PHE A 162 26.00 0.93 -35.10
CA PHE A 162 27.39 1.04 -35.53
C PHE A 162 27.52 0.82 -37.03
#